data_AF-A0A7X7JIB1-F1
#
_entry.id   AF-A0A7X7JIB1-F1
#
_cell.length_a   1.000
_cell.length_b   1.000
_cell.length_c   1.000
_cell.angle_alpha   90.00
_cell.angle_beta   90.00
_cell.angle_gamma   90.00
#
_symmetry.space_group_name_H-M   'P 1'
#
loop_
_entity.id
_entity.type
_entity.pdbx_description
1 polymer ?
#
loop_
_entity_poly.entity_id
_entity_poly.type
_entity_poly.pdbx_seq_one_letter_code
_entity_poly.pdbx_strand_id
1 'polypeptide(L)'
;MAIADVKEYAHLTEADVEALGRELDAIRRDIEESRGERDARYVRNTIRLQRSLEVGGRAVLFASRRRPAWLLGAGMLGASKIIENMELGHNVMH
;
A
#
# COMPACT_ATOMS: atom_id res chain seq x y z
N MET A 1 0.09 -14.99 28.35
CA MET A 1 -0.86 -14.27 29.22
C MET A 1 -0.03 -13.38 30.14
N ALA A 2 0.02 -12.07 29.88
CA ALA A 2 0.91 -11.10 30.52
C ALA A 2 0.70 -10.92 32.05
N ILE A 3 -0.26 -11.64 32.62
CA ILE A 3 -0.68 -11.53 34.02
C ILE A 3 0.03 -12.57 34.91
N ALA A 4 0.82 -13.49 34.34
CA ALA A 4 1.50 -14.54 35.13
C ALA A 4 2.74 -14.06 35.91
N ASP A 5 3.38 -12.94 35.51
CA ASP A 5 4.67 -12.47 36.04
C ASP A 5 4.61 -11.15 36.83
N VAL A 6 3.49 -10.87 37.50
CA VAL A 6 3.31 -9.63 38.30
C VAL A 6 4.42 -9.39 39.34
N LYS A 7 5.03 -10.48 39.85
CA LYS A 7 6.14 -10.41 40.82
C LYS A 7 7.42 -9.82 40.21
N GLU A 8 7.61 -9.96 38.90
CA GLU A 8 8.75 -9.41 38.18
C GLU A 8 8.59 -7.90 37.95
N TYR A 9 7.38 -7.36 37.87
CA TYR A 9 7.14 -5.91 37.68
C TYR A 9 6.98 -5.12 38.99
N ALA A 10 6.94 -5.81 40.14
CA ALA A 10 6.72 -5.20 41.46
C ALA A 10 7.88 -4.30 41.95
N HIS A 11 8.99 -4.23 41.21
CA HIS A 11 10.13 -3.36 41.49
C HIS A 11 10.04 -1.99 40.80
N LEU A 12 9.10 -1.81 39.86
CA LEU A 12 8.93 -0.56 39.14
C LEU A 12 8.27 0.47 40.05
N THR A 13 8.87 1.64 40.13
CA THR A 13 8.26 2.80 40.78
C THR A 13 7.17 3.39 39.87
N GLU A 14 6.29 4.21 40.43
CA GLU A 14 5.26 4.93 39.67
C GLU A 14 5.88 5.76 38.53
N ALA A 15 7.04 6.37 38.78
CA ALA A 15 7.80 7.10 37.78
C ALA A 15 8.33 6.20 36.64
N ASP A 16 8.76 4.98 36.95
CA ASP A 16 9.21 4.02 35.93
C ASP A 16 8.04 3.55 35.06
N VAL A 17 6.86 3.36 35.66
CA VAL A 17 5.63 3.01 34.93
C VAL A 17 5.19 4.16 34.01
N GLU A 18 5.24 5.41 34.48
CA GLU A 18 4.93 6.58 33.66
C GLU A 18 5.94 6.77 32.52
N ALA A 19 7.23 6.55 32.78
CA ALA A 19 8.27 6.60 31.75
C ALA A 19 8.03 5.54 30.67
N LEU A 20 7.78 4.30 31.08
CA LEU A 20 7.44 3.20 30.19
C LEU A 20 6.17 3.49 29.37
N GLY A 21 5.14 4.07 30.00
CA GLY A 21 3.91 4.49 29.31
C GLY A 21 4.18 5.51 28.20
N ARG A 22 5.01 6.52 28.46
CA ARG A 22 5.40 7.52 27.46
C ARG A 22 6.18 6.92 26.29
N GLU A 23 7.06 5.97 26.56
CA GLU A 23 7.82 5.25 25.52
C GLU A 23 6.90 4.41 24.63
N LEU A 24 5.97 3.66 25.23
CA LEU A 24 5.00 2.86 24.49
C LEU A 24 4.05 3.73 23.66
N ASP A 25 3.63 4.88 24.19
CA ASP A 25 2.81 5.84 23.45
C ASP A 25 3.56 6.49 22.29
N ALA A 26 4.87 6.70 22.41
CA ALA A 26 5.71 7.16 21.30
C ALA A 26 5.77 6.09 20.21
N ILE A 27 6.05 4.83 20.56
CA ILE A 27 6.07 3.71 19.61
C ILE A 27 4.70 3.54 18.93
N ARG A 28 3.60 3.64 19.67
CA ARG A 28 2.24 3.56 19.09
C ARG A 28 2.05 4.64 18.02
N ARG A 29 2.40 5.90 18.33
CA ARG A 29 2.26 7.02 17.40
C ARG A 29 3.09 6.82 16.14
N ASP A 30 4.35 6.40 16.28
CA ASP A 30 5.22 6.13 15.12
C ASP A 30 4.65 5.01 14.23
N ILE A 31 4.09 3.96 14.83
CA ILE A 31 3.44 2.86 14.11
C ILE A 31 2.14 3.34 13.46
N GLU A 32 1.33 4.13 14.14
CA GLU A 32 0.08 4.67 13.59
C GLU A 32 0.33 5.65 12.45
N GLU A 33 1.35 6.50 12.56
CA GLU A 33 1.74 7.45 11.51
C GLU A 33 2.36 6.75 10.30
N SER A 34 3.12 5.66 10.53
CA SER A 34 3.69 4.87 9.43
C SER A 34 2.67 3.93 8.75
N ARG A 35 1.53 3.66 9.38
CA ARG A 35 0.44 2.84 8.82
C ARG A 35 -0.31 3.60 7.73
N GLY A 36 -0.51 2.96 6.60
CA GLY A 36 -1.35 3.47 5.51
C GLY A 36 -0.70 4.51 4.59
N GLU A 37 0.34 5.24 5.01
CA GLU A 37 0.98 6.22 4.10
C GLU A 37 1.69 5.52 2.93
N ARG A 38 2.47 4.47 3.23
CA ARG A 38 3.15 3.65 2.22
C ARG A 38 2.14 2.93 1.32
N ASP A 39 1.10 2.37 1.90
CA ASP A 39 0.06 1.63 1.16
C ASP A 39 -0.77 2.57 0.28
N ALA A 40 -1.16 3.73 0.79
CA ALA A 40 -1.87 4.74 0.01
C ALA A 40 -1.00 5.28 -1.13
N ARG A 41 0.31 5.43 -0.90
CA ARG A 41 1.25 5.82 -1.96
C ARG A 41 1.36 4.72 -3.02
N TYR A 42 1.46 3.47 -2.60
CA TYR A 42 1.44 2.31 -3.50
C TYR A 42 0.17 2.30 -4.36
N VAL A 43 -1.02 2.34 -3.75
CA VAL A 43 -2.31 2.32 -4.46
C VAL A 43 -2.43 3.50 -5.43
N ARG A 44 -2.09 4.73 -4.99
CA ARG A 44 -2.13 5.90 -5.88
C ARG A 44 -1.20 5.76 -7.08
N ASN A 45 -0.01 5.20 -6.89
CA ASN A 45 0.93 4.97 -7.98
C ASN A 45 0.44 3.86 -8.92
N THR A 46 -0.12 2.79 -8.39
CA THR A 46 -0.72 1.71 -9.18
C THR A 46 -1.89 2.21 -10.03
N ILE A 47 -2.77 3.05 -9.48
CA ILE A 47 -3.85 3.72 -10.22
C ILE A 47 -3.29 4.58 -11.35
N ARG A 48 -2.25 5.39 -11.07
CA ARG A 48 -1.61 6.23 -12.10
C ARG A 48 -1.01 5.38 -13.22
N LEU A 49 -0.33 4.29 -12.89
CA LEU A 49 0.25 3.37 -13.87
C LEU A 49 -0.83 2.74 -14.74
N GLN A 50 -1.87 2.17 -14.13
CA GLN A 50 -3.00 1.56 -14.82
C GLN A 50 -3.65 2.54 -15.80
N ARG A 51 -4.02 3.74 -15.33
CA ARG A 51 -4.63 4.77 -16.18
C ARG A 51 -3.71 5.24 -17.30
N SER A 52 -2.41 5.34 -17.03
CA SER A 52 -1.42 5.72 -18.04
C SER A 52 -1.28 4.65 -19.12
N LEU A 53 -1.27 3.37 -18.74
CA LEU A 53 -1.28 2.25 -19.68
C LEU A 53 -2.57 2.21 -20.50
N GLU A 54 -3.72 2.49 -19.88
CA GLU A 54 -5.01 2.53 -20.58
C GLU A 54 -5.03 3.65 -21.63
N VAL A 55 -4.78 4.89 -21.22
CA VAL A 55 -4.80 6.06 -22.11
C VAL A 55 -3.70 5.94 -23.16
N GLY A 56 -2.49 5.56 -22.76
CA GLY A 56 -1.36 5.35 -23.66
C GLY A 56 -1.60 4.23 -24.66
N GLY A 57 -2.16 3.10 -24.22
CA GLY A 57 -2.51 1.98 -25.09
C GLY A 57 -3.53 2.38 -26.15
N ARG A 58 -4.59 3.11 -25.76
CA ARG A 58 -5.56 3.68 -26.71
C ARG A 58 -4.89 4.66 -27.69
N ALA A 59 -3.98 5.51 -27.20
CA ALA A 59 -3.25 6.46 -28.03
C ALA A 59 -2.36 5.73 -29.08
N VAL A 60 -1.62 4.70 -28.66
CA VAL A 60 -0.77 3.90 -29.54
C VAL A 60 -1.59 3.19 -30.63
N LEU A 61 -2.81 2.76 -30.31
CA LEU A 61 -3.69 2.10 -31.28
C LEU A 61 -4.17 3.02 -32.42
N PHE A 62 -4.05 4.34 -32.32
CA PHE A 62 -4.24 5.22 -33.50
C PHE A 62 -3.19 4.95 -34.60
N ALA A 63 -2.01 4.44 -34.24
CA ALA A 63 -0.98 4.01 -35.18
C ALA A 63 -1.02 2.50 -35.52
N SER A 64 -2.10 1.79 -35.17
CA SER A 64 -2.25 0.32 -35.29
C SER A 64 -2.15 -0.23 -36.71
N ARG A 65 -2.18 0.61 -37.75
CA ARG A 65 -1.85 0.20 -39.12
C ARG A 65 -0.48 -0.48 -39.20
N ARG A 66 0.45 -0.11 -38.30
CA ARG A 66 1.73 -0.79 -38.12
C ARG A 66 1.57 -1.93 -37.11
N ARG A 67 1.88 -3.17 -37.51
CA ARG A 67 1.79 -4.37 -36.64
C ARG A 67 2.45 -4.20 -35.27
N PRO A 68 3.65 -3.58 -35.13
CA PRO A 68 4.25 -3.36 -33.82
C PRO A 68 3.43 -2.42 -32.92
N ALA A 69 2.84 -1.37 -33.49
CA ALA A 69 1.99 -0.44 -32.74
C ALA A 69 0.69 -1.12 -32.29
N TRP A 70 0.10 -1.97 -33.13
CA TRP A 70 -1.06 -2.77 -32.73
C TRP A 70 -0.73 -3.70 -31.55
N LEU A 71 0.37 -4.46 -31.64
CA LEU A 71 0.82 -5.36 -30.56
C LEU A 71 1.09 -4.60 -29.27
N LEU A 72 1.82 -3.48 -29.36
CA LEU A 72 2.14 -2.66 -28.19
C LEU A 72 0.88 -2.09 -27.54
N GLY A 73 -0.02 -1.49 -28.33
CA GLY A 73 -1.27 -0.91 -27.82
C GLY A 73 -2.16 -1.97 -27.16
N ALA A 74 -2.34 -3.13 -27.80
CA ALA A 74 -3.10 -4.24 -27.23
C ALA A 74 -2.45 -4.77 -25.94
N GLY A 75 -1.12 -4.91 -25.92
CA GLY A 75 -0.37 -5.33 -24.73
C GLY A 75 -0.51 -4.35 -23.56
N MET A 76 -0.45 -3.04 -23.83
CA MET A 76 -0.66 -1.99 -22.83
C MET A 76 -2.06 -2.06 -22.23
N LEU A 77 -3.10 -2.24 -23.05
CA LEU A 77 -4.47 -2.40 -22.58
C LEU A 77 -4.66 -3.68 -21.76
N GLY A 78 -4.07 -4.79 -22.20
CA GLY A 78 -4.07 -6.05 -21.46
C GLY A 78 -3.42 -5.91 -20.08
N ALA A 79 -2.23 -5.31 -20.02
CA ALA A 79 -1.53 -5.04 -18.77
C ALA A 79 -2.33 -4.12 -17.84
N SER A 80 -2.92 -3.05 -18.38
CA SER A 80 -3.83 -2.17 -17.63
C SER A 80 -4.97 -2.96 -16.99
N LYS A 81 -5.59 -3.89 -17.73
CA LYS A 81 -6.72 -4.67 -17.23
C LYS A 81 -6.32 -5.68 -16.17
N ILE A 82 -5.14 -6.30 -16.32
CA ILE A 82 -4.57 -7.20 -15.30
C ILE A 82 -4.37 -6.43 -14.00
N ILE A 83 -3.75 -5.26 -14.05
CA ILE A 83 -3.51 -4.42 -12.86
C ILE A 83 -4.82 -3.99 -12.22
N GLU A 84 -5.81 -3.54 -13.02
CA GLU A 84 -7.13 -3.17 -12.51
C GLU A 84 -7.78 -4.34 -11.75
N ASN A 85 -7.80 -5.55 -12.31
CA ASN A 85 -8.44 -6.68 -11.68
C ASN A 85 -7.67 -7.22 -10.46
N MET A 86 -6.35 -7.26 -10.51
CA MET A 86 -5.51 -7.86 -9.46
C MET A 86 -5.29 -6.91 -8.28
N GLU A 87 -5.02 -5.62 -8.55
CA GLU A 87 -4.59 -4.67 -7.52
C GLU A 87 -5.70 -3.72 -7.06
N LEU A 88 -6.63 -3.35 -7.95
CA LEU A 88 -7.70 -2.42 -7.59
C LEU A 88 -9.01 -3.15 -7.29
N GLY A 89 -9.31 -4.19 -8.07
CA GLY A 89 -10.54 -4.95 -7.97
C GLY A 89 -10.60 -5.83 -6.72
N HIS A 90 -9.52 -6.57 -6.42
CA HIS A 90 -9.49 -7.46 -5.27
C HIS A 90 -8.86 -6.84 -4.02
N ASN A 91 -7.81 -6.03 -4.11
CA ASN A 91 -7.10 -5.53 -2.92
C ASN A 91 -7.65 -4.22 -2.34
N VAL A 92 -8.41 -3.44 -3.12
CA VAL A 92 -8.96 -2.14 -2.66
C VAL A 92 -10.47 -2.20 -2.42
N MET A 93 -11.22 -3.06 -3.13
CA MET A 93 -12.67 -3.21 -2.92
C MET A 93 -13.04 -4.17 -1.77
N HIS A 94 -12.15 -5.10 -1.39
CA HIS A 94 -12.32 -5.95 -0.22
C HIS A 94 -11.72 -5.29 1.02
#